data_AF-A0A2A2RN43-F1
#
_entry.id   AF-A0A2A2RN43-F1
#
_cell.length_a   1.000
_cell.length_b   1.000
_cell.length_c   1.000
_cell.angle_alpha   90.00
_cell.angle_beta   90.00
_cell.angle_gamma   90.00
#
_symmetry.space_group_name_H-M   'P 1'
#
loop_
_entity.id
_entity.type
_entity.pdbx_description
1 polymer ?
#
loop_
_entity_poly.entity_id
_entity_poly.type
_entity_poly.pdbx_seq_one_letter_code
_entity_poly.pdbx_strand_id
1 'polypeptide(L)'
;MIAIAETVADTTFDGSIDPRNPREWPSRRHNGRTMTIFADGHAESPLRRDLVNPNDNAWRARWNNDNNPDLPTTWTADTGGPAPGVSLADDPIF
;
A
#
# COMPACT_ATOMS: atom_id res chain seq x y z
N MET A 1 -2.89 -2.13 -12.25
CA MET A 1 -1.75 -1.41 -11.66
C MET A 1 -2.35 -0.48 -10.63
N ILE A 2 -1.61 -0.06 -9.60
CA ILE A 2 -2.01 1.18 -8.92
C ILE A 2 -1.56 2.32 -9.82
N ALA A 3 -2.49 3.20 -10.20
CA ALA A 3 -2.21 4.35 -11.05
C ALA A 3 -1.72 5.52 -10.21
N ILE A 4 -2.41 5.81 -9.12
CA ILE A 4 -2.04 6.85 -8.15
C ILE A 4 -2.35 6.34 -6.75
N ALA A 5 -1.40 6.47 -5.84
CA ALA A 5 -1.68 6.39 -4.42
C ALA A 5 -0.81 7.40 -3.69
N GLU A 6 -1.29 7.84 -2.54
CA GLU A 6 -0.47 8.63 -1.63
C GLU A 6 0.61 7.72 -1.06
N THR A 7 1.87 8.15 -1.05
CA THR A 7 2.96 7.42 -0.40
C THR A 7 3.52 8.24 0.75
N VAL A 8 4.28 7.58 1.64
CA VAL A 8 5.08 8.28 2.63
C VAL A 8 6.33 8.81 1.94
N ALA A 9 6.59 10.11 2.04
CA ALA A 9 7.84 10.66 1.53
C ALA A 9 9.00 10.11 2.36
N ASP A 10 9.93 9.42 1.71
CA ASP A 10 11.04 8.73 2.39
C ASP A 10 12.42 9.28 1.97
N THR A 11 12.42 10.40 1.23
CA THR A 11 13.57 11.10 0.59
C THR A 11 14.23 10.37 -0.57
N THR A 12 13.68 9.24 -0.99
CA THR A 12 14.09 8.51 -2.20
C THR A 12 13.05 8.72 -3.30
N PHE A 13 13.50 8.74 -4.56
CA PHE A 13 12.58 8.72 -5.70
C PHE A 13 12.31 7.27 -6.09
N ASP A 14 11.10 6.80 -5.83
CA ASP A 14 10.68 5.44 -6.16
C ASP A 14 9.95 5.41 -7.49
N GLY A 15 10.29 4.42 -8.33
CA GLY A 15 9.61 4.21 -9.62
C GLY A 15 8.29 3.45 -9.50
N SER A 16 8.04 2.80 -8.36
CA SER A 16 6.87 1.95 -8.11
C SER A 16 6.52 1.89 -6.64
N ILE A 17 5.28 1.51 -6.33
CA ILE A 17 4.84 1.16 -4.97
C ILE A 17 5.12 -0.33 -4.77
N ASP A 18 6.17 -0.69 -4.02
CA ASP A 18 6.47 -2.09 -3.67
C ASP A 18 5.89 -2.48 -2.30
N PRO A 19 4.93 -3.42 -2.22
CA PRO A 19 4.41 -3.91 -0.95
C PRO A 19 5.43 -4.67 -0.11
N ARG A 20 6.57 -5.08 -0.68
CA ARG A 20 7.66 -5.72 0.06
C ARG A 20 8.47 -4.71 0.87
N ASN A 21 8.42 -3.42 0.51
CA ASN A 21 9.09 -2.35 1.21
C ASN A 21 8.08 -1.50 1.99
N PRO A 22 8.06 -1.57 3.33
CA PRO A 22 7.13 -0.79 4.14
C PRO A 22 7.20 0.74 3.98
N ARG A 23 8.33 1.26 3.48
CA ARG A 23 8.51 2.69 3.21
C ARG A 23 7.78 3.13 1.94
N GLU A 24 7.56 2.21 1.01
CA GLU A 24 6.88 2.44 -0.26
C GLU A 24 5.38 2.15 -0.17
N TRP A 25 4.89 1.66 0.98
CA TRP A 25 3.47 1.43 1.17
C TRP A 25 2.66 2.72 0.98
N PRO A 26 1.41 2.59 0.49
CA PRO A 26 0.51 3.72 0.47
C PRO A 26 0.35 4.34 1.87
N SER A 27 0.24 5.66 1.95
CA SER A 27 0.14 6.40 3.19
C SER A 27 -1.18 6.12 3.89
N ARG A 28 -1.16 6.12 5.23
CA ARG A 28 -2.33 5.81 6.08
C ARG A 28 -2.96 7.05 6.74
N ARG A 29 -2.78 8.23 6.13
CA ARG A 29 -3.12 9.56 6.70
C ARG A 29 -4.61 9.78 6.96
N HIS A 30 -5.48 8.92 6.42
CA HIS A 30 -6.93 9.06 6.55
C HIS A 30 -7.48 8.02 7.53
N ASN A 31 -7.12 8.12 8.81
CA ASN A 31 -7.55 7.19 9.86
C ASN A 31 -7.20 5.72 9.51
N GLY A 32 -5.95 5.48 9.09
CA GLY A 32 -5.50 4.16 8.66
C GLY A 32 -5.78 3.84 7.19
N ARG A 33 -6.48 4.72 6.46
CA ARG A 33 -6.87 4.54 5.07
C ARG A 33 -5.93 5.28 4.12
N THR A 34 -5.89 4.79 2.89
CA THR A 34 -5.13 5.33 1.76
C THR A 34 -6.09 5.72 0.66
N MET A 35 -5.86 6.85 -0.01
CA MET A 35 -6.57 7.20 -1.24
C MET A 35 -5.83 6.61 -2.43
N THR A 36 -6.53 5.79 -3.21
CA THR A 36 -5.91 5.00 -4.28
C THR A 36 -6.79 5.01 -5.53
N ILE A 37 -6.17 5.35 -6.66
CA ILE A 37 -6.73 5.21 -8.01
C ILE A 37 -6.07 4.00 -8.66
N PHE A 38 -6.90 3.07 -9.10
CA PHE A 38 -6.50 1.86 -9.80
C PHE A 38 -6.44 2.10 -11.31
N ALA A 39 -5.65 1.30 -12.01
CA ALA A 39 -5.49 1.41 -13.47
C ALA A 39 -6.77 1.08 -14.26
N ASP A 40 -7.73 0.42 -13.63
CA ASP A 40 -9.06 0.15 -14.18
C ASP A 40 -10.03 1.36 -14.04
N GLY A 41 -9.55 2.47 -13.47
CA GLY A 41 -10.30 3.72 -13.30
C GLY A 41 -11.07 3.84 -11.99
N HIS A 42 -11.07 2.82 -11.12
CA HIS A 42 -11.70 2.93 -9.80
C HIS A 42 -10.88 3.81 -8.86
N ALA A 43 -11.56 4.59 -8.03
CA ALA A 43 -10.97 5.39 -6.96
C ALA A 43 -11.59 4.98 -5.62
N GLU A 44 -10.77 4.50 -4.68
CA GLU A 44 -11.24 3.98 -3.40
C GLU A 44 -10.34 4.40 -2.25
N SER A 45 -10.85 4.20 -1.02
CA SER A 45 -10.17 4.57 0.22
C SER A 45 -9.88 3.39 1.14
N PRO A 46 -9.29 2.26 0.72
CA PRO A 46 -9.15 1.08 1.58
C PRO A 46 -8.30 1.35 2.84
N LEU A 47 -8.44 0.51 3.86
CA LEU A 47 -7.42 0.46 4.92
C LEU A 47 -6.10 0.05 4.28
N ARG A 48 -5.00 0.75 4.61
CA ARG A 48 -3.66 0.40 4.10
C ARG A 48 -3.36 -1.07 4.35
N ARG A 49 -3.68 -1.55 5.57
CA ARG A 49 -3.42 -2.93 5.98
C ARG A 49 -4.06 -3.97 5.07
N ASP A 50 -5.24 -3.67 4.54
CA ASP A 50 -5.99 -4.58 3.68
C ASP A 50 -5.44 -4.49 2.25
N LEU A 51 -5.16 -3.27 1.78
CA LEU A 51 -4.64 -3.04 0.43
C LEU A 51 -3.28 -3.72 0.21
N VAL A 52 -2.38 -3.68 1.18
CA VAL A 52 -1.05 -4.34 1.11
C VAL A 52 -1.03 -5.69 1.82
N ASN A 53 -2.16 -6.32 2.12
CA ASN A 53 -2.17 -7.63 2.74
C ASN A 53 -1.73 -8.70 1.72
N PRO A 54 -0.62 -9.42 1.94
CA PRO A 54 -0.16 -10.48 1.02
C PRO A 54 -1.17 -11.63 0.89
N ASN A 55 -2.03 -11.81 1.89
CA ASN A 55 -3.05 -12.87 1.95
C ASN A 55 -4.43 -12.42 1.43
N ASP A 56 -4.58 -11.13 1.07
CA ASP A 56 -5.81 -10.62 0.47
C ASP A 56 -5.67 -10.52 -1.05
N ASN A 57 -6.15 -11.57 -1.72
CA ASN A 57 -6.12 -11.64 -3.18
C ASN A 57 -7.13 -10.70 -3.83
N ALA A 58 -8.18 -10.27 -3.12
CA ALA A 58 -9.18 -9.39 -3.70
C ALA A 58 -8.59 -8.00 -3.95
N TRP A 59 -7.81 -7.46 -2.99
CA TRP A 59 -7.09 -6.21 -3.20
C TRP A 59 -5.95 -6.34 -4.19
N ARG A 60 -5.14 -7.40 -4.10
CA ARG A 60 -4.01 -7.61 -5.02
C ARG A 60 -4.45 -7.76 -6.47
N ALA A 61 -5.55 -8.44 -6.74
CA ALA A 61 -6.10 -8.55 -8.09
C ALA A 61 -6.34 -7.17 -8.72
N ARG A 62 -6.78 -6.18 -7.94
CA ARG A 62 -7.06 -4.84 -8.47
C ARG A 62 -5.80 -4.04 -8.79
N TRP A 63 -4.64 -4.54 -8.37
CA TRP A 63 -3.36 -3.96 -8.70
C TRP A 63 -2.89 -4.32 -10.10
N ASN A 64 -3.65 -5.05 -10.90
CA ASN A 64 -3.45 -5.18 -12.34
C ASN A 64 -4.77 -4.99 -13.08
N ASN A 65 -4.72 -4.81 -14.40
CA ASN A 65 -5.91 -4.54 -15.21
C ASN A 65 -6.65 -5.83 -15.61
N ASP A 66 -5.98 -6.98 -15.45
CA ASP A 66 -6.48 -8.33 -15.71
C ASP A 66 -7.09 -8.99 -14.46
N ASN A 67 -7.17 -8.28 -13.32
CA ASN A 67 -7.73 -8.76 -12.07
C ASN A 67 -7.08 -10.06 -11.55
N ASN A 68 -5.79 -10.23 -11.79
CA ASN A 68 -5.02 -11.38 -11.34
C ASN A 68 -4.12 -11.00 -10.15
N PRO A 69 -4.14 -11.70 -9.01
CA PRO A 69 -3.26 -11.35 -7.87
C PRO A 69 -1.75 -11.67 -8.08
N ASP A 70 -1.36 -12.32 -9.19
CA ASP A 70 0.01 -12.70 -9.55
C ASP A 70 0.74 -13.46 -8.40
N LEU A 71 0.11 -14.57 -7.99
CA LEU A 71 0.67 -15.53 -7.01
C LEU A 71 1.87 -16.30 -7.61
N PRO A 72 2.86 -16.75 -6.82
CA PRO A 72 2.87 -16.93 -5.35
C PRO A 72 3.56 -15.81 -4.56
N THR A 73 3.81 -14.64 -5.16
CA THR A 73 4.55 -13.55 -4.48
C THR A 73 3.95 -13.21 -3.12
N THR A 74 4.79 -13.07 -2.08
CA THR A 74 4.38 -12.77 -0.70
C THR A 74 5.37 -11.80 -0.03
N TRP A 75 4.95 -11.16 1.06
CA TRP A 75 5.71 -10.18 1.85
C TRP A 75 5.18 -10.10 3.28
N THR A 76 5.81 -9.30 4.13
CA THR A 76 5.32 -9.05 5.50
C THR A 76 4.08 -8.18 5.47
N ALA A 77 2.96 -8.68 6.03
CA ALA A 77 1.72 -7.93 6.11
C ALA A 77 1.84 -6.68 7.00
N ASP A 78 1.17 -5.60 6.61
CA ASP A 78 0.98 -4.45 7.48
C ASP A 78 0.07 -4.82 8.65
N THR A 79 0.54 -4.56 9.87
CA THR A 79 -0.21 -4.81 11.11
C THR A 79 -1.24 -3.70 11.41
N GLY A 80 -1.25 -2.64 10.61
CA GLY A 80 -1.96 -1.40 10.90
C GLY A 80 -1.23 -0.51 11.90
N GLY A 81 -0.02 -0.90 12.32
CA GLY A 81 0.91 -0.12 13.13
C GLY A 81 1.90 0.71 12.30
N PRO A 82 2.81 1.45 12.94
CA PRO A 82 3.92 2.09 12.22
C PRO A 82 4.69 1.05 11.41
N ALA A 83 5.30 1.50 10.32
CA ALA A 83 6.11 0.63 9.48
C ALA A 83 7.22 -0.03 10.33
N PRO A 84 7.60 -1.30 10.05
CA PRO A 84 8.68 -1.96 10.77
C PRO A 84 9.95 -1.09 10.82
N GLY A 85 10.46 -0.82 12.03
CA GLY A 85 11.64 0.03 12.24
C GLY A 85 11.37 1.53 12.33
N VAL A 86 10.11 1.97 12.26
CA VAL A 86 9.70 3.37 12.46
C VAL A 86 9.01 3.49 13.82
N SER A 87 9.50 4.40 14.66
CA SER A 87 8.82 4.72 15.92
C SER A 87 7.57 5.57 15.65
N LEU A 88 6.59 5.59 16.56
CA LEU A 88 5.43 6.49 16.41
C LEU A 88 5.83 7.96 16.32
N ALA A 89 7.00 8.35 16.84
CA ALA A 89 7.51 9.72 16.78
C ALA A 89 8.20 10.05 15.45
N ASP A 90 8.61 9.02 14.70
CA ASP A 90 9.27 9.15 13.38
C ASP A 90 8.31 8.80 12.23
N ASP A 91 7.09 8.36 12.55
CA ASP A 91 6.06 8.10 11.56
C ASP A 91 5.44 9.44 11.16
N PRO A 92 5.60 9.93 9.92
CA PRO A 92 5.15 11.26 9.48
C PRO A 92 3.61 11.38 9.34
N ILE A 93 2.89 10.52 10.06
CA ILE A 93 1.44 10.36 10.09
C ILE A 93 0.91 10.40 11.54
N PHE A 94 1.78 10.35 12.56
CA PHE A 94 1.43 10.63 13.97
C PHE A 94 2.15 11.88 14.48
#